data_AF-A0A8J8DT37-F1
#
_entry.id   AF-A0A8J8DT37-F1
#
_cell.length_a   1.000
_cell.length_b   1.000
_cell.length_c   1.000
_cell.angle_alpha   90.00
_cell.angle_beta   90.00
_cell.angle_gamma   90.00
#
_symmetry.space_group_name_H-M   'P 1'
#
loop_
_entity.id
_entity.type
_entity.pdbx_description
1 polymer ?
#
loop_
_entity_poly.entity_id
_entity_poly.type
_entity_poly.pdbx_seq_one_letter_code
_entity_poly.pdbx_strand_id
1 'polypeptide(L)'
;MDDIIITTTESLPGYRVVEVKGLARGGIVRATHVGRDIMAFFKNLKGGEVQEYTQMLAEAREEALRRMKLHAEDMGANAVVGVRFMTSAVASGMAEIYAYGTAVVVERIEEE
;
A
#
# COMPACT_ATOMS: atom_id res chain seq x y z
N MET A 1 7.70 17.83 -6.29
CA MET A 1 7.84 16.42 -6.70
C MET A 1 6.52 16.05 -7.33
N ASP A 2 6.53 15.73 -8.61
CA ASP A 2 5.34 15.25 -9.29
C ASP A 2 4.87 13.95 -8.61
N ASP A 3 3.58 13.86 -8.30
CA ASP A 3 3.00 12.69 -7.64
C ASP A 3 3.11 11.49 -8.61
N ILE A 4 3.86 10.46 -8.25
CA ILE A 4 3.98 9.22 -9.02
C ILE A 4 2.59 8.60 -9.25
N ILE A 5 2.27 8.21 -10.49
CA ILE A 5 0.96 7.64 -10.82
C ILE A 5 0.86 6.25 -10.18
N ILE A 6 -0.24 5.98 -9.47
CA ILE A 6 -0.51 4.66 -8.90
C ILE A 6 -1.84 4.14 -9.38
N THR A 7 -1.86 2.88 -9.82
CA THR A 7 -3.10 2.19 -10.16
C THR A 7 -3.05 0.72 -9.79
N THR A 8 -4.23 0.17 -9.52
CA THR A 8 -4.44 -1.27 -9.36
C THR A 8 -4.58 -1.99 -10.70
N THR A 9 -4.82 -1.28 -11.80
CA THR A 9 -4.87 -1.83 -13.16
C THR A 9 -3.48 -2.17 -13.67
N GLU A 10 -3.37 -3.15 -14.56
CA GLU A 10 -2.08 -3.50 -15.19
C GLU A 10 -1.67 -2.51 -16.29
N SER A 11 -2.62 -1.74 -16.82
CA SER A 11 -2.40 -0.72 -17.85
C SER A 11 -2.92 0.66 -17.42
N LEU A 12 -2.37 1.71 -18.05
CA LEU A 12 -2.75 3.09 -17.84
C LEU A 12 -3.31 3.67 -19.15
N PRO A 13 -4.65 3.76 -19.31
CA PRO A 13 -5.25 4.35 -20.51
C PRO A 13 -4.73 5.78 -20.75
N GLY A 14 -4.42 6.10 -22.01
CA GLY A 14 -3.81 7.39 -22.39
C GLY A 14 -2.29 7.47 -22.14
N TYR A 15 -1.68 6.39 -21.65
CA TYR A 15 -0.23 6.29 -21.45
C TYR A 15 0.33 5.03 -22.10
N ARG A 16 1.60 5.10 -22.50
CA ARG A 16 2.40 3.97 -22.98
C ARG A 16 3.54 3.72 -22.01
N VAL A 17 3.71 2.47 -21.57
CA VAL A 17 4.89 2.04 -20.82
C VAL A 17 6.09 2.00 -21.76
N VAL A 18 7.14 2.75 -21.43
CA VAL A 18 8.40 2.80 -22.20
C VAL A 18 9.52 2.02 -21.53
N GLU A 19 9.45 1.82 -20.21
CA GLU A 19 10.43 1.02 -19.48
C GLU A 19 9.79 0.35 -18.26
N VAL A 20 10.18 -0.89 -17.97
CA VAL A 20 9.82 -1.60 -16.73
C VAL A 20 11.03 -1.60 -15.79
N LYS A 21 10.88 -0.99 -14.61
CA LYS A 21 11.93 -0.90 -13.59
C LYS A 21 11.95 -2.08 -12.63
N GLY A 22 10.86 -2.85 -12.56
CA GLY A 22 10.74 -4.05 -11.74
C GLY A 22 9.76 -3.90 -10.59
N LEU A 23 10.00 -4.61 -9.47
CA LEU A 23 9.08 -4.66 -8.34
C LEU A 23 9.24 -3.46 -7.41
N ALA A 24 8.24 -2.57 -7.38
CA ALA A 24 8.08 -1.59 -6.31
C ALA A 24 7.51 -2.27 -5.07
N ARG A 25 7.99 -1.89 -3.87
CA ARG A 25 7.53 -2.48 -2.61
C ARG A 25 7.72 -1.56 -1.42
N GLY A 26 6.82 -1.68 -0.44
CA GLY A 26 6.89 -0.98 0.83
C GLY A 26 6.14 -1.75 1.90
N GLY A 27 6.84 -2.09 3.00
CA GLY A 27 6.27 -2.84 4.11
C GLY A 27 6.39 -2.11 5.44
N ILE A 28 5.46 -2.38 6.35
CA ILE A 28 5.53 -1.94 7.74
C ILE A 28 4.94 -3.00 8.66
N VAL A 29 5.62 -3.24 9.79
CA VAL A 29 5.08 -4.04 10.90
C VAL A 29 4.56 -3.10 11.98
N ARG A 30 3.33 -3.33 12.43
CA ARG A 30 2.71 -2.62 13.55
C ARG A 30 2.39 -3.59 14.69
N ALA A 31 2.69 -3.17 15.91
CA ALA A 31 2.25 -3.87 17.10
C ALA A 31 0.75 -3.64 17.29
N THR A 32 -0.03 -4.72 17.30
CA THR A 32 -1.48 -4.72 17.57
C THR A 32 -1.79 -4.78 19.07
N HIS A 33 -0.80 -4.51 19.92
CA HIS A 33 -0.93 -4.54 21.39
C HIS A 33 -1.99 -3.57 21.94
N VAL A 34 -2.40 -2.59 21.13
CA VAL A 34 -3.54 -1.69 21.38
C VAL A 34 -4.85 -2.47 21.58
N GLY A 35 -4.94 -3.73 21.15
CA GLY A 35 -6.21 -4.44 21.14
C GLY A 35 -6.58 -5.37 22.27
N ARG A 36 -5.68 -5.68 23.19
CA ARG A 36 -6.02 -6.58 24.31
C ARG A 36 -7.06 -5.94 25.23
N ASP A 37 -6.89 -4.65 25.51
CA ASP A 37 -7.81 -3.87 26.35
C ASP A 37 -9.08 -3.48 25.59
N ILE A 38 -8.95 -3.19 24.29
CA ILE A 38 -10.07 -2.84 23.40
C ILE A 38 -10.98 -4.06 23.17
N MET A 39 -10.46 -5.24 22.81
CA MET A 39 -11.30 -6.44 22.67
C MET A 39 -11.98 -6.85 23.99
N ALA A 40 -11.36 -6.59 25.15
CA ALA A 40 -11.99 -6.84 26.44
C ALA A 40 -13.17 -5.88 26.71
N PHE A 41 -13.08 -4.63 26.26
CA PHE A 41 -14.17 -3.65 26.30
C PHE A 41 -15.30 -3.99 25.30
N PHE A 42 -14.95 -4.41 24.09
CA PHE A 42 -15.90 -4.75 23.02
C PHE A 42 -16.46 -6.19 23.11
N LYS A 43 -16.04 -7.02 24.08
CA LYS A 43 -16.62 -8.36 24.32
C LYS A 43 -18.13 -8.35 24.59
N ASN A 44 -18.70 -7.18 24.92
CA ASN A 44 -20.15 -6.97 25.08
C ASN A 44 -20.84 -6.38 23.83
N LEU A 45 -20.09 -5.97 22.79
CA LEU A 45 -20.64 -5.40 21.57
C LEU A 45 -20.76 -6.46 20.48
N LYS A 46 -21.98 -6.63 19.94
CA LYS A 46 -22.28 -7.55 18.84
C LYS A 46 -21.56 -7.11 17.55
N GLY A 47 -20.40 -7.69 17.26
CA GLY A 47 -19.82 -7.83 15.91
C GLY A 47 -19.52 -6.54 15.12
N GLY A 48 -19.39 -5.40 15.79
CA GLY A 48 -19.10 -4.11 15.15
C GLY A 48 -17.63 -3.92 14.77
N GLU A 49 -17.37 -2.89 13.98
CA GLU A 49 -16.02 -2.42 13.65
C GLU A 49 -15.25 -2.00 14.91
N VAL A 50 -13.97 -2.37 14.99
CA VAL A 50 -13.07 -1.88 16.04
C VAL A 50 -12.31 -0.67 15.52
N GLN A 51 -12.85 0.52 15.76
CA GLN A 51 -12.42 1.77 15.13
C GLN A 51 -10.93 2.07 15.27
N GLU A 52 -10.34 1.83 16.46
CA GLU A 52 -8.92 2.09 16.70
C GLU A 52 -8.03 1.17 15.85
N TYR A 53 -8.46 -0.08 15.64
CA TYR A 53 -7.77 -1.00 14.76
C TYR A 53 -7.92 -0.62 13.30
N THR A 54 -9.12 -0.21 12.88
CA THR A 54 -9.33 0.27 11.51
C THR A 54 -8.44 1.48 11.22
N GLN A 55 -8.38 2.43 12.14
CA GLN A 55 -7.53 3.62 12.03
C GLN A 55 -6.05 3.24 11.97
N MET A 56 -5.59 2.37 12.87
CA MET A 56 -4.20 1.88 12.85
C MET A 56 -3.86 1.21 11.51
N LEU A 57 -4.73 0.37 10.98
CA LEU A 57 -4.51 -0.29 9.69
C LEU A 57 -4.55 0.69 8.52
N ALA A 58 -5.36 1.75 8.60
CA ALA A 58 -5.38 2.81 7.60
C ALA A 58 -4.05 3.56 7.57
N GLU A 59 -3.54 4.00 8.71
CA GLU A 59 -2.24 4.68 8.82
C GLU A 59 -1.09 3.77 8.35
N ALA A 60 -1.16 2.48 8.67
CA ALA A 60 -0.17 1.52 8.21
C ALA A 60 -0.22 1.29 6.69
N ARG A 61 -1.39 1.33 6.05
CA ARG A 61 -1.51 1.28 4.57
C ARG A 61 -0.89 2.50 3.92
N GLU A 62 -1.15 3.70 4.45
CA GLU A 62 -0.56 4.93 3.91
C GLU A 62 0.97 4.92 3.99
N GLU A 63 1.52 4.45 5.11
CA GLU A 63 2.98 4.35 5.28
C GLU A 63 3.60 3.27 4.37
N ALA A 64 2.94 2.12 4.20
CA ALA A 64 3.38 1.09 3.25
C ALA A 64 3.36 1.61 1.80
N LEU A 65 2.30 2.33 1.43
CA LEU A 65 2.14 2.96 0.11
C LEU A 65 3.23 4.00 -0.13
N ARG A 66 3.51 4.87 0.86
CA ARG A 66 4.57 5.86 0.80
C ARG A 66 5.94 5.22 0.59
N ARG A 67 6.26 4.13 1.29
CA ARG A 67 7.53 3.39 1.11
C ARG A 67 7.62 2.77 -0.28
N MET A 68 6.52 2.25 -0.82
CA MET A 68 6.47 1.72 -2.17
C MET A 68 6.69 2.81 -3.23
N LYS A 69 6.10 4.01 -3.04
CA LYS A 69 6.33 5.19 -3.88
C LYS A 69 7.81 5.55 -3.92
N LEU A 70 8.42 5.73 -2.75
CA LEU A 70 9.85 6.07 -2.65
C LEU A 70 10.74 5.02 -3.31
N HIS A 71 10.47 3.72 -3.09
CA HIS A 71 11.22 2.66 -3.75
C HIS A 71 11.08 2.71 -5.28
N ALA A 72 9.89 3.06 -5.81
CA ALA A 72 9.69 3.24 -7.24
C ALA A 72 10.44 4.46 -7.80
N GLU A 73 10.41 5.58 -7.07
CA GLU A 73 11.16 6.80 -7.41
C GLU A 73 12.66 6.56 -7.41
N ASP A 74 13.20 5.81 -6.43
CA ASP A 74 14.61 5.41 -6.35
C ASP A 74 15.05 4.56 -7.55
N MET A 75 14.11 3.83 -8.18
CA MET A 75 14.35 3.08 -9.42
C MET A 75 14.20 3.95 -10.68
N GLY A 76 13.84 5.23 -10.55
CA GLY A 76 13.57 6.16 -11.65
C GLY A 76 12.25 5.90 -12.38
N ALA A 77 11.26 5.30 -11.70
CA ALA A 77 9.91 5.13 -12.24
C ALA A 77 9.06 6.39 -12.01
N ASN A 78 8.09 6.63 -12.90
CA ASN A 78 7.09 7.70 -12.77
C ASN A 78 5.66 7.14 -12.63
N ALA A 79 5.49 5.81 -12.64
CA ALA A 79 4.25 5.15 -12.29
C ALA A 79 4.47 3.77 -11.64
N VAL A 80 3.48 3.32 -10.86
CA VAL A 80 3.38 1.95 -10.37
C VAL A 80 2.02 1.38 -10.77
N VAL A 81 2.03 0.32 -11.58
CA VAL A 81 0.83 -0.40 -12.05
C VAL A 81 0.65 -1.72 -11.30
N GLY A 82 -0.55 -2.29 -11.37
CA GLY A 82 -0.84 -3.58 -10.76
C GLY A 82 -0.68 -3.57 -9.24
N VAL A 83 -0.91 -2.43 -8.58
CA VAL A 83 -0.69 -2.31 -7.12
C VAL A 83 -1.62 -3.24 -6.35
N ARG A 84 -1.07 -3.89 -5.33
CA ARG A 84 -1.76 -4.77 -4.38
C ARG A 84 -1.28 -4.48 -2.96
N PHE A 85 -2.16 -4.77 -2.01
CA PHE A 85 -1.82 -4.83 -0.59
C PHE A 85 -1.91 -6.27 -0.10
N MET A 86 -0.98 -6.64 0.77
CA MET A 86 -0.99 -7.88 1.54
C MET A 86 -0.92 -7.55 3.02
N THR A 87 -1.52 -8.40 3.84
CA THR A 87 -1.43 -8.33 5.30
C THR A 87 -1.06 -9.70 5.84
N SER A 88 -0.15 -9.76 6.81
CA SER A 88 0.28 -11.01 7.44
C SER A 88 0.46 -10.84 8.94
N ALA A 89 0.11 -11.86 9.72
CA ALA A 89 0.48 -11.93 11.13
C ALA A 89 1.92 -12.43 11.24
N VAL A 90 2.84 -11.56 11.65
CA VAL A 90 4.28 -11.88 11.71
C VAL A 90 4.72 -12.39 13.07
N ALA A 91 4.03 -11.98 14.14
CA ALA A 91 4.24 -12.47 15.50
C ALA A 91 2.98 -12.23 16.35
N SER A 92 2.96 -12.79 17.56
CA SER A 92 1.87 -12.52 18.51
C SER A 92 1.76 -11.02 18.78
N GLY A 93 0.59 -10.45 18.49
CA GLY A 93 0.36 -9.02 18.66
C GLY A 93 1.12 -8.15 17.65
N MET A 94 1.51 -8.67 16.49
CA MET A 94 2.16 -7.91 15.41
C MET A 94 1.63 -8.33 14.03
N ALA A 95 1.30 -7.34 13.20
CA ALA A 95 0.87 -7.54 11.83
C ALA A 95 1.70 -6.69 10.86
N GLU A 96 2.01 -7.25 9.70
CA GLU A 96 2.61 -6.56 8.57
C GLU A 96 1.52 -6.07 7.61
N ILE A 97 1.67 -4.85 7.10
CA ILE A 97 1.03 -4.39 5.86
C ILE A 97 2.13 -4.19 4.82
N TYR A 98 1.91 -4.77 3.65
CA TYR A 98 2.86 -4.74 2.54
C TYR A 98 2.16 -4.28 1.26
N ALA A 99 2.66 -3.21 0.65
CA ALA A 99 2.22 -2.70 -0.64
C ALA A 99 3.26 -3.07 -1.71
N TYR A 100 2.81 -3.52 -2.88
CA TYR A 100 3.69 -3.81 -4.01
C TYR A 100 3.00 -3.64 -5.35
N GLY A 101 3.80 -3.47 -6.40
CA GLY A 101 3.34 -3.37 -7.79
C GLY A 101 4.53 -3.29 -8.75
N THR A 102 4.25 -3.07 -10.04
CA THR A 102 5.28 -2.96 -11.07
C THR A 102 5.64 -1.50 -11.30
N ALA A 103 6.87 -1.11 -10.97
CA ALA A 103 7.41 0.20 -11.27
C ALA A 103 7.71 0.30 -12.78
N VAL A 104 7.21 1.37 -13.40
CA VAL A 104 7.33 1.62 -14.84
C VAL A 104 7.60 3.10 -15.11
N VAL A 105 8.21 3.36 -16.27
CA VAL A 105 8.23 4.69 -16.87
C VAL A 105 7.14 4.73 -17.94
N VAL A 106 6.28 5.73 -17.89
CA VAL A 106 5.21 5.96 -18.85
C VAL A 106 5.32 7.33 -19.52
N GLU A 107 4.86 7.38 -20.76
CA GLU A 107 4.68 8.61 -21.55
C GLU A 107 3.21 8.76 -21.93
N ARG A 108 2.71 10.00 -21.97
CA ARG A 108 1.35 10.26 -22.45
C ARG A 108 1.29 10.02 -23.96
N ILE A 109 0.24 9.34 -24.42
CA ILE A 109 -0.03 9.16 -25.84
C ILE A 109 -0.64 10.48 -26.34
N GLU A 110 0.02 11.13 -27.31
CA GLU A 110 -0.55 12.30 -28.01
C GLU A 110 -1.59 11.80 -29.02
N GLU A 111 -2.78 12.41 -29.01
CA GLU A 111 -3.81 12.18 -30.03
C GLU A 111 -3.51 13.12 -31.22
N GLU A 112 -3.36 12.54 -32.42
CA GLU A 112 -3.28 13.29 -33.69
C GLU A 112 -4.66 13.78 -34.15
#